data_AF-A0AAN5AMJ1-F1
#
_entry.id   AF-A0AAN5AMJ1-F1
#
_cell.length_a   1.000
_cell.length_b   1.000
_cell.length_c   1.000
_cell.angle_alpha   90.00
_cell.angle_beta   90.00
_cell.angle_gamma   90.00
#
_symmetry.space_group_name_H-M   'P 1'
#
loop_
_entity.id
_entity.type
_entity.pdbx_description
1 polymer ?
#
loop_
_entity_poly.entity_id
_entity_poly.type
_entity_poly.pdbx_seq_one_letter_code
_entity_poly.pdbx_strand_id
1 'polypeptide(L)' 'MTLAILYNGVAVPIYFMNLEKKGISNQEERIQLLEEASKLFNLEGKILLADREYAGQKFIKYLEDNGFKYVLR' A
#
# COMPACT_ATOMS: atom_id res chain seq x y z
N MET A 1 -1.75 -0.81 -10.03
CA MET A 1 -1.54 -1.30 -8.65
C MET A 1 -2.82 -1.14 -7.87
N THR A 2 -3.13 -2.07 -6.96
CA THR A 2 -4.44 -2.12 -6.30
C THR A 2 -4.27 -2.20 -4.79
N LEU A 3 -5.01 -1.38 -4.05
CA LEU A 3 -5.20 -1.49 -2.61
C LEU A 3 -6.54 -2.19 -2.36
N ALA A 4 -6.52 -3.19 -1.47
CA ALA A 4 -7.71 -3.93 -1.08
C ALA A 4 -7.79 -4.02 0.44
N ILE A 5 -9.02 -4.09 0.96
CA ILE A 5 -9.28 -4.45 2.34
C ILE A 5 -9.60 -5.94 2.42
N LEU A 6 -9.01 -6.64 3.39
CA LEU A 6 -9.35 -8.02 3.66
C LEU A 6 -10.61 -8.07 4.53
N TYR A 7 -11.69 -8.62 3.99
CA TYR A 7 -12.96 -8.79 4.71
C TYR A 7 -13.47 -10.21 4.53
N ASN A 8 -13.64 -10.94 5.64
CA ASN A 8 -14.10 -12.34 5.65
C ASN A 8 -13.33 -13.26 4.68
N GLY A 9 -12.01 -13.12 4.62
CA GLY A 9 -11.15 -13.91 3.73
C GLY A 9 -11.15 -13.48 2.26
N VAL A 10 -11.90 -12.42 1.92
CA VAL A 10 -11.98 -11.87 0.58
C VAL A 10 -11.25 -10.54 0.52
N ALA A 11 -10.36 -10.38 -0.45
CA ALA A 11 -9.73 -9.09 -0.75
C ALA A 11 -10.69 -8.24 -1.60
N VAL A 12 -11.26 -7.20 -1.00
CA VAL A 12 -12.16 -6.27 -1.69
C VAL A 12 -11.36 -5.05 -2.12
N PRO A 13 -11.18 -4.79 -3.43
CA PRO A 13 -10.47 -3.61 -3.90
C PRO A 13 -11.18 -2.32 -3.46
N ILE A 14 -10.42 -1.39 -2.89
CA ILE A 14 -10.94 -0.08 -2.45
C ILE A 14 -10.31 1.08 -3.21
N TYR A 15 -9.12 0.88 -3.79
CA TYR A 15 -8.43 1.89 -4.58
C TYR A 15 -7.54 1.23 -5.62
N PHE A 16 -7.43 1.83 -6.81
CA PHE A 16 -6.50 1.38 -7.84
C PHE A 16 -5.86 2.59 -8.54
N MET A 17 -4.59 2.43 -8.88
CA MET A 17 -3.84 3.41 -9.64
C MET A 17 -3.30 2.75 -10.91
N ASN A 18 -3.62 3.34 -12.06
CA ASN A 18 -2.99 2.97 -13.32
C ASN A 18 -1.60 3.61 -13.37
N LEU A 19 -0.56 2.80 -13.56
CA LEU A 19 0.83 3.27 -13.56
C LEU A 19 1.32 3.67 -14.95
N GLU A 20 0.49 3.48 -15.99
CA GLU A 20 0.77 3.82 -17.39
C GLU A 20 2.12 3.29 -17.92
N LYS A 21 2.65 2.24 -17.29
CA LYS A 21 3.92 1.59 -17.64
C LYS A 21 3.79 0.08 -17.62
N LYS A 22 4.61 -0.59 -18.44
CA LYS A 22 4.79 -2.04 -18.39
C LYS A 22 5.84 -2.38 -17.33
N GLY A 23 5.43 -3.11 -16.29
CA GLY A 23 6.34 -3.62 -15.25
C GLY A 23 5.86 -3.40 -13.82
N ILE A 24 6.79 -3.53 -12.88
CA ILE A 24 6.56 -3.48 -11.43
C ILE A 24 6.49 -2.03 -10.96
N SER A 25 5.71 -1.75 -9.92
CA SER A 25 5.68 -0.44 -9.28
C SER A 25 7.02 -0.08 -8.64
N ASN A 26 7.34 1.21 -8.54
CA ASN A 26 8.49 1.68 -7.76
C ASN A 26 8.03 2.12 -6.35
N GLN A 27 8.98 2.51 -5.50
CA GLN A 27 8.69 2.90 -4.11
C GLN A 27 7.83 4.18 -4.03
N GLU A 28 8.07 5.15 -4.91
CA GLU A 28 7.36 6.43 -4.91
C GLU A 28 5.90 6.26 -5.32
N GLU A 29 5.61 5.43 -6.32
CA GLU A 29 4.24 5.08 -6.74
C GLU A 29 3.45 4.36 -5.63
N ARG A 30 4.14 3.56 -4.80
CA ARG A 30 3.52 2.86 -3.66
C ARG A 30 3.18 3.83 -2.54
N ILE A 31 4.07 4.77 -2.26
CA ILE A 31 3.82 5.86 -1.31
C ILE A 31 2.64 6.69 -1.80
N GLN A 32 2.67 7.13 -3.05
CA GLN A 32 1.60 7.93 -3.66
C GLN A 32 0.24 7.22 -3.58
N LEU A 33 0.19 5.92 -3.86
CA LEU A 33 -1.04 5.13 -3.72
C LEU A 33 -1.58 5.12 -2.28
N LEU A 34 -0.71 4.99 -1.27
CA LEU A 34 -1.13 5.05 0.13
C LEU A 34 -1.57 6.46 0.55
N GLU A 35 -0.88 7.51 0.09
CA GLU A 35 -1.24 8.90 0.37
C GLU A 35 -2.61 9.23 -0.22
N GLU A 36 -2.84 8.92 -1.49
CA GLU A 36 -4.12 9.17 -2.15
C GLU A 36 -5.25 8.33 -1.55
N ALA A 37 -4.99 7.07 -1.21
CA ALA A 37 -5.98 6.24 -0.53
C ALA A 37 -6.31 6.77 0.89
N SER A 38 -5.33 7.30 1.62
CA SER A 38 -5.53 7.84 2.98
C SER A 38 -6.37 9.13 2.98
N LYS A 39 -6.40 9.87 1.86
CA LYS A 39 -7.30 11.02 1.70
C LYS A 39 -8.77 10.60 1.57
N LEU A 40 -9.02 9.39 1.08
CA LEU A 40 -10.37 8.87 0.81
C LEU A 40 -10.88 7.94 1.92
N PHE A 41 -9.97 7.22 2.58
CA PHE A 41 -10.28 6.18 3.55
C PHE A 41 -9.49 6.36 4.84
N ASN A 42 -10.13 6.12 5.99
CA ASN A 42 -9.41 6.04 7.24
C ASN A 42 -8.67 4.69 7.35
N LEU A 43 -7.35 4.73 7.15
CA LEU A 43 -6.46 3.56 7.25
C LEU A 43 -5.87 3.35 8.65
N GLU A 44 -6.20 4.22 9.62
CA GLU A 44 -5.68 4.14 10.98
C GLU A 44 -6.02 2.81 11.65
N GLY A 45 -5.05 2.24 12.37
CA GLY A 45 -5.22 0.97 13.08
C GLY A 45 -5.28 -0.27 12.19
N LYS A 46 -5.14 -0.13 10.86
CA LYS A 46 -5.02 -1.28 9.94
C LYS A 46 -3.58 -1.77 9.84
N ILE A 47 -3.42 -3.01 9.38
CA ILE A 47 -2.12 -3.61 9.06
C ILE A 47 -2.01 -3.72 7.54
N LEU A 48 -0.99 -3.11 6.96
CA LEU A 48 -0.69 -3.22 5.54
C LEU A 48 -0.03 -4.57 5.25
N LEU A 49 -0.63 -5.36 4.37
CA LEU A 49 -0.05 -6.62 3.88
C LEU A 49 0.51 -6.38 2.48
N ALA A 50 1.80 -6.69 2.28
CA ALA A 50 2.43 -6.61 0.97
C ALA A 50 3.52 -7.69 0.82
N ASP A 51 4.00 -7.91 -0.41
CA ASP A 51 5.07 -8.86 -0.70
C ASP A 51 6.46 -8.20 -0.50
N ARG A 52 7.50 -8.98 -0.16
CA ARG A 52 8.87 -8.50 0.05
C ARG A 52 9.49 -7.87 -1.19
N GLU A 53 9.02 -8.19 -2.38
CA GLU A 53 9.44 -7.49 -3.61
C GLU A 53 9.09 -5.98 -3.55
N TYR A 54 8.23 -5.59 -2.62
CA TYR A 54 7.80 -4.22 -2.39
C TYR A 54 8.60 -3.50 -1.26
N ALA A 55 9.46 -4.23 -0.53
CA ALA A 55 10.18 -3.82 0.68
C ALA A 55 11.43 -2.95 0.43
N GLY A 56 11.27 -1.82 -0.25
CA GLY A 56 12.36 -0.86 -0.41
C GLY A 56 12.55 0.04 0.81
N GLN A 57 13.78 0.48 1.09
CA GLN A 57 14.12 1.29 2.28
C GLN A 57 13.29 2.58 2.41
N LYS A 58 13.03 3.30 1.30
CA LYS A 58 12.22 4.53 1.35
C LYS A 58 10.77 4.21 1.70
N PHE A 59 10.23 3.13 1.15
CA PHE A 59 8.87 2.70 1.42
C PHE A 59 8.69 2.29 2.89
N ILE A 60 9.62 1.48 3.42
CA ILE A 60 9.60 1.09 4.84
C ILE A 60 9.70 2.31 5.74
N LYS A 61 10.65 3.22 5.46
CA LYS A 61 10.81 4.46 6.22
C LYS A 61 9.54 5.30 6.21
N TYR A 62 8.87 5.43 5.06
CA TYR A 62 7.58 6.12 4.97
C TYR A 62 6.51 5.47 5.86
N LEU A 63 6.43 4.14 5.87
CA LEU A 63 5.47 3.41 6.72
C LEU A 63 5.74 3.68 8.21
N GLU A 64 7.00 3.62 8.64
CA GLU A 64 7.41 3.89 10.02
C GLU A 64 7.14 5.35 10.43
N ASP A 65 7.54 6.31 9.59
CA ASP A 65 7.38 7.75 9.86
C ASP A 65 5.89 8.14 9.96
N ASN A 66 4.99 7.38 9.31
CA ASN A 66 3.52 7.58 9.36
C ASN A 66 2.79 6.60 10.30
N GLY A 67 3.52 5.79 11.09
CA GLY A 67 2.91 4.90 12.08
C GLY A 67 2.12 3.72 11.51
N PHE A 68 2.33 3.37 10.24
CA PHE A 68 1.69 2.20 9.64
C PHE A 68 2.24 0.90 10.25
N LYS A 69 1.35 0.02 10.68
CA LYS A 69 1.70 -1.38 10.95
C LYS A 69 1.71 -2.14 9.64
N TYR A 70 2.70 -3.01 9.42
CA TYR A 70 2.80 -3.76 8.17
C TYR A 70 3.36 -5.17 8.36
N VAL A 71 3.04 -6.06 7.42
CA VAL A 71 3.65 -7.39 7.27
C VAL A 71 4.09 -7.54 5.82
N LEU A 72 5.38 -7.77 5.62
CA LEU A 72 5.98 -8.02 4.31
C LEU A 72 6.33 -9.51 4.20
N ARG A 73 5.74 -10.23 3.25
CA ARG A 73 5.93 -11.69 3.08
C ARG A 73 6.88 -12.04 1.95
#